data_AF-A0A0Q6EEU7-F1
#
_entry.id   AF-A0A0Q6EEU7-F1
#
_cell.length_a   1.000
_cell.length_b   1.000
_cell.length_c   1.000
_cell.angle_alpha   90.00
_cell.angle_beta   90.00
_cell.angle_gamma   90.00
#
_symmetry.space_group_name_H-M   'P 1'
#
loop_
_entity.id
_entity.type
_entity.pdbx_description
1 polymer ?
#
loop_
_entity_poly.entity_id
_entity_poly.type
_entity_poly.pdbx_seq_one_letter_code
_entity_poly.pdbx_strand_id
1 'polypeptide(L)'
;MTETPDQTPDQIVDETAIALPDRLAADPSSPFHDPELLARGVGVRFKGVEKTNVEEYCVSEGWIRVPAGNARDRKGNPMTLKLKGPVEVWLREPGEA
;
A
#
# COMPACT_ATOMS: atom_id res chain seq x y z
N MET A 1 32.89 -33.89 -25.36
CA MET A 1 31.47 -34.09 -25.01
C MET A 1 31.19 -33.16 -23.86
N THR A 2 30.69 -31.98 -24.18
CA THR A 2 30.40 -30.89 -23.23
C THR A 2 29.01 -31.13 -22.68
N GLU A 3 28.91 -31.44 -21.40
CA GLU A 3 27.63 -31.44 -20.68
C GLU A 3 27.27 -29.98 -20.38
N THR A 4 26.31 -29.46 -21.15
CA THR A 4 25.63 -28.20 -20.87
C THR A 4 24.64 -28.45 -19.72
N PRO A 5 24.74 -27.78 -18.57
CA PRO A 5 23.63 -27.78 -17.62
C PRO A 5 22.47 -26.96 -18.22
N ASP A 6 21.38 -27.67 -18.50
CA ASP A 6 20.05 -27.15 -18.80
C ASP A 6 19.56 -26.39 -17.57
N GLN A 7 19.77 -25.08 -17.54
CA GLN A 7 19.22 -24.21 -16.51
C GLN A 7 17.93 -23.61 -17.06
N THR A 8 16.82 -24.20 -16.64
CA THR A 8 15.44 -23.73 -16.82
C THR A 8 15.34 -22.22 -16.55
N PRO A 9 14.94 -21.39 -17.52
CA PRO A 9 14.55 -20.03 -17.26
C PRO A 9 13.03 -20.00 -17.03
N ASP A 10 12.60 -19.67 -15.81
CA ASP A 10 11.41 -18.81 -15.58
C ASP A 10 11.29 -18.46 -14.08
N GLN A 11 12.22 -17.64 -13.62
CA GLN A 11 11.99 -16.79 -12.45
C GLN A 11 11.92 -15.38 -13.00
N ILE A 12 10.76 -14.99 -13.52
CA ILE A 12 10.44 -13.57 -13.63
C ILE A 12 10.20 -13.04 -12.22
N VAL A 13 11.30 -12.83 -11.50
CA VAL A 13 11.32 -11.91 -10.38
C VAL A 13 11.06 -10.54 -11.00
N ASP A 14 9.86 -9.99 -10.77
CA ASP A 14 9.56 -8.61 -11.13
C ASP A 14 10.35 -7.71 -10.16
N GLU A 15 11.63 -7.57 -10.47
CA GLU A 15 12.66 -6.91 -9.66
C GLU A 15 12.81 -5.43 -10.08
N THR A 16 11.78 -4.81 -10.68
CA THR A 16 11.94 -3.52 -11.39
C THR A 16 10.92 -2.44 -11.06
N ALA A 17 10.40 -2.45 -9.84
CA ALA A 17 9.95 -1.21 -9.20
C ALA A 17 10.20 -1.36 -7.71
N ILE A 18 10.38 -0.27 -7.01
CA ILE A 18 10.24 -0.25 -5.56
C ILE A 18 8.73 -0.42 -5.28
N ALA A 19 8.21 -1.63 -5.54
CA ALA A 19 6.82 -1.90 -5.83
C ALA A 19 6.01 -1.87 -4.54
N LEU A 20 5.24 -0.81 -4.35
CA LEU A 20 4.23 -0.77 -3.30
C LEU A 20 3.23 -1.91 -3.51
N PRO A 21 2.82 -2.59 -2.43
CA PRO A 21 1.84 -3.65 -2.52
C PRO A 21 0.51 -3.08 -3.00
N ASP A 22 -0.23 -3.89 -3.76
CA ASP A 22 -1.55 -3.53 -4.26
C ASP A 22 -2.50 -3.11 -3.13
N ARG A 23 -2.40 -3.81 -2.00
CA ARG A 23 -3.16 -3.54 -0.79
C ARG A 23 -2.22 -3.37 0.39
N LEU A 24 -2.37 -2.26 1.10
CA LEU A 24 -1.64 -1.96 2.33
C LEU A 24 -2.60 -1.44 3.39
N ALA A 25 -2.44 -1.91 4.62
CA ALA A 25 -3.19 -1.47 5.79
C ALA A 25 -2.26 -0.89 6.86
N ALA A 26 -2.66 0.23 7.44
CA ALA A 26 -2.01 0.83 8.60
C ALA A 26 -2.33 0.08 9.90
N ASP A 27 -3.46 -0.63 9.94
CA ASP A 27 -3.88 -1.39 11.12
C ASP A 27 -3.08 -2.70 11.27
N PRO A 28 -2.41 -2.93 12.42
CA PRO A 28 -1.55 -4.10 12.64
C PRO A 28 -2.31 -5.43 12.75
N SER A 29 -3.63 -5.39 12.92
CA SER A 29 -4.46 -6.59 12.96
C SER A 29 -4.87 -7.07 11.56
N SER A 30 -4.60 -6.27 10.52
CA SER A 30 -4.90 -6.62 9.13
C SER A 30 -3.80 -7.51 8.54
N PRO A 31 -4.15 -8.52 7.72
CA PRO A 31 -3.16 -9.36 7.03
C PRO A 31 -2.32 -8.61 5.98
N PHE A 32 -2.71 -7.38 5.64
CA PHE A 32 -2.02 -6.52 4.68
C PHE A 32 -1.22 -5.41 5.39
N HIS A 33 -0.90 -5.60 6.66
CA HIS A 33 -0.06 -4.68 7.41
C HIS A 33 1.41 -4.90 7.11
N ASP A 34 2.11 -3.85 6.66
CA ASP A 34 3.55 -3.87 6.43
C ASP A 34 4.21 -2.70 7.19
N PRO A 35 4.84 -2.97 8.35
CA PRO A 35 5.43 -1.92 9.17
C PRO A 35 6.66 -1.29 8.51
N GLU A 36 7.40 -2.01 7.66
CA GLU A 36 8.59 -1.49 7.00
C GLU A 36 8.22 -0.46 5.93
N LEU A 37 7.18 -0.74 5.13
CA LEU A 37 6.67 0.21 4.15
C LEU A 37 6.04 1.43 4.82
N LEU A 38 5.26 1.22 5.89
CA LEU A 38 4.69 2.32 6.66
C LEU A 38 5.77 3.21 7.28
N ALA A 39 6.88 2.62 7.76
CA ALA A 39 8.02 3.36 8.30
C ALA A 39 8.77 4.17 7.22
N ARG A 40 8.90 3.65 5.99
CA ARG A 40 9.44 4.41 4.85
C ARG A 40 8.55 5.59 4.47
N GLY A 41 7.25 5.48 4.73
CA GLY A 41 6.26 6.50 4.45
C GLY A 41 5.64 6.30 3.07
N VAL A 42 4.37 5.92 3.04
CA VAL A 42 3.59 5.79 1.80
C VAL A 42 2.71 7.02 1.60
N GLY A 43 2.71 7.57 0.39
CA GLY A 43 1.79 8.61 -0.07
C GLY A 43 0.67 7.98 -0.91
N VAL A 44 -0.56 8.46 -0.72
CA VAL A 44 -1.74 8.00 -1.46
C VAL A 44 -2.45 9.20 -2.07
N ARG A 45 -2.84 9.11 -3.34
CA ARG A 45 -3.67 10.10 -4.03
C ARG A 45 -4.94 9.43 -4.50
N PHE A 46 -6.06 10.03 -4.15
CA PHE A 46 -7.37 9.53 -4.47
C PHE A 46 -8.19 10.59 -5.19
N LYS A 47 -8.65 10.27 -6.41
CA LYS A 47 -9.38 11.23 -7.27
C LYS A 47 -8.62 12.55 -7.45
N GLY A 48 -7.30 12.48 -7.62
CA GLY A 48 -6.45 13.66 -7.78
C GLY A 48 -6.11 14.40 -6.48
N VAL A 49 -6.67 14.00 -5.33
CA VAL A 49 -6.42 14.60 -4.01
C VAL A 49 -5.47 13.74 -3.20
N GLU A 50 -4.36 14.31 -2.74
CA GLU A 50 -3.45 13.62 -1.82
C GLU A 50 -4.12 13.37 -0.47
N LYS A 51 -3.93 12.16 0.06
CA LYS A 51 -4.45 11.66 1.32
C LYS A 51 -3.29 11.06 2.12
N THR A 52 -3.05 11.65 3.28
CA THR A 52 -2.00 11.22 4.22
C THR A 52 -2.54 10.43 5.40
N ASN A 53 -3.85 10.44 5.60
CA ASN A 53 -4.57 9.75 6.67
C ASN A 53 -5.27 8.48 6.17
N VAL A 54 -4.70 7.79 5.20
CA VAL A 54 -5.29 6.54 4.66
C VAL A 54 -5.00 5.40 5.62
N GLU A 55 -6.06 4.73 6.07
CA GLU A 55 -5.96 3.54 6.92
C GLU A 55 -5.72 2.28 6.10
N GLU A 56 -6.29 2.20 4.91
CA GLU A 56 -6.07 1.08 4.01
C GLU A 56 -6.32 1.51 2.56
N TYR A 57 -5.63 0.95 1.59
CA TYR A 57 -5.95 1.12 0.17
C TYR A 57 -5.90 -0.21 -0.57
N CYS A 58 -6.57 -0.28 -1.71
CA CYS A 58 -6.38 -1.32 -2.72
C CYS A 58 -6.37 -0.67 -4.09
N VAL A 59 -5.25 -0.79 -4.82
CA VAL A 59 -5.04 -0.16 -6.12
C VAL A 59 -5.82 -0.90 -7.20
N SER A 60 -5.75 -2.24 -7.24
CA SER A 60 -6.45 -3.08 -8.22
C SER A 60 -7.96 -2.94 -8.16
N GLU A 61 -8.54 -2.89 -6.96
CA GLU A 61 -9.97 -2.66 -6.81
C GLU A 61 -10.35 -1.16 -6.83
N GLY A 62 -9.38 -0.25 -6.79
CA GLY A 62 -9.58 1.19 -6.82
C GLY A 62 -10.39 1.73 -5.64
N TRP A 63 -9.93 1.50 -4.42
CA TRP A 63 -10.55 2.09 -3.23
C TRP A 63 -9.57 2.42 -2.11
N ILE A 64 -9.97 3.36 -1.26
CA ILE A 64 -9.27 3.71 -0.01
C ILE A 64 -10.22 3.65 1.18
N ARG A 65 -9.70 3.37 2.37
CA ARG A 65 -10.33 3.57 3.66
C ARG A 65 -9.66 4.75 4.35
N VAL A 66 -10.48 5.72 4.74
CA VAL A 66 -10.03 6.91 5.48
C VAL A 66 -10.89 7.11 6.70
N PRO A 67 -10.35 7.67 7.80
CA PRO A 67 -11.14 8.00 8.97
C PRO A 67 -12.17 9.08 8.62
N ALA A 68 -13.40 8.88 9.08
CA ALA A 68 -14.54 9.78 8.94
C ALA A 68 -14.45 10.93 9.94
N GLY A 69 -13.48 11.81 9.74
CA GLY A 69 -13.19 12.90 10.68
C GLY A 69 -12.76 12.35 12.05
N ASN A 70 -13.34 12.90 13.12
CA ASN A 70 -12.98 12.55 14.50
C ASN A 70 -13.86 11.46 15.13
N ALA A 71 -14.76 10.86 14.34
CA ALA A 71 -15.65 9.82 14.84
C ALA A 71 -14.85 8.57 15.24
N ARG A 72 -15.13 8.03 16.43
CA ARG A 72 -14.52 6.81 16.96
C ARG A 72 -15.60 5.83 17.40
N ASP A 73 -15.31 4.55 17.29
CA ASP A 73 -16.18 3.47 17.79
C ASP A 73 -16.12 3.36 19.32
N ARG A 74 -16.88 2.40 19.89
CA ARG A 74 -16.89 2.13 21.35
C ARG A 74 -15.52 1.72 21.91
N LYS A 75 -14.63 1.16 21.07
CA LYS A 75 -13.28 0.72 21.44
C LYS A 75 -12.24 1.82 21.24
N GLY A 76 -12.64 2.99 20.72
CA GLY A 76 -11.74 4.12 20.45
C GLY A 76 -11.10 4.07 19.06
N ASN A 77 -11.42 3.09 18.22
CA ASN A 77 -10.88 3.02 16.87
C ASN A 77 -11.54 4.08 15.99
N PRO A 78 -10.80 4.72 15.07
CA PRO A 78 -11.40 5.64 14.12
C PRO A 78 -12.47 4.94 13.29
N MET A 79 -13.63 5.58 13.13
CA MET A 79 -14.62 5.11 12.17
C MET A 79 -14.08 5.39 10.77
N THR A 80 -14.00 4.36 9.93
CA THR A 80 -13.49 4.51 8.56
C THR A 80 -14.60 4.51 7.52
N LEU A 81 -14.38 5.24 6.43
CA LEU A 81 -15.21 5.29 5.24
C LEU A 81 -14.43 4.67 4.07
N LYS A 82 -15.06 3.71 3.39
CA LYS A 82 -14.53 3.17 2.13
C LYS A 82 -14.96 4.06 0.97
N LEU A 83 -14.00 4.69 0.31
CA LEU A 83 -14.20 5.52 -0.86
C LEU A 83 -13.68 4.79 -2.10
N LYS A 84 -14.52 4.67 -3.14
CA LYS A 84 -14.15 4.05 -4.42
C LYS A 84 -13.80 5.10 -5.48
N GLY A 85 -12.77 4.83 -6.28
CA GLY A 85 -12.25 5.72 -7.30
C GLY A 85 -10.78 5.45 -7.66
N PRO A 86 -10.21 6.22 -8.60
CA PRO A 86 -8.80 6.09 -8.96
C PRO A 86 -7.90 6.33 -7.74
N VAL A 87 -7.00 5.38 -7.50
CA VAL A 87 -6.00 5.37 -6.43
C VAL A 87 -4.63 5.33 -7.08
N GLU A 88 -3.77 6.26 -6.69
CA GLU A 88 -2.35 6.29 -7.05
C GLU A 88 -1.55 6.24 -5.75
N VAL A 89 -0.49 5.43 -5.70
CA VAL A 89 0.35 5.26 -4.51
C VAL A 89 1.82 5.43 -4.89
N TRP A 90 2.60 6.05 -4.00
CA TRP A 90 4.03 6.26 -4.17
C TRP A 90 4.75 6.23 -2.82
N LEU A 91 6.03 5.90 -2.84
CA LEU A 91 6.89 6.02 -1.65
C LEU A 91 7.29 7.47 -1.48
N ARG A 92 7.15 7.97 -0.26
CA ARG A 92 7.71 9.26 0.12
C ARG A 92 9.18 9.01 0.46
N GLU A 93 10.09 9.73 -0.18
CA GLU A 93 11.49 9.64 0.19
C GLU A 93 11.66 10.19 1.62
N PRO A 94 12.39 9.48 2.50
CA PRO A 94 12.68 9.97 3.84
C PRO A 94 13.75 11.07 3.74
N GLY A 95 13.37 12.30 3.41
CA GLY A 95 14.41 13.32 3.18
C GLY A 95 14.02 14.79 2.99
N GLU A 96 12.75 15.15 2.82
CA GLU A 96 12.38 16.57 2.67
C GLU A 96 11.50 17.03 3.85
N ALA A 97 12.14 17.40 4.96
CA ALA A 97 11.56 18.14 6.08
C ALA A 97 12.57 19.16 6.60
#